data_AF-A0A534RT73-F1
#
_entry.id   AF-A0A534RT73-F1
#
_cell.length_a   1.000
_cell.length_b   1.000
_cell.length_c   1.000
_cell.angle_alpha   90.00
_cell.angle_beta   90.00
_cell.angle_gamma   90.00
#
_symmetry.space_group_name_H-M   'P 1'
#
loop_
_entity.id
_entity.type
_entity.pdbx_description
1 polymer ?
#
loop_
_entity_poly.entity_id
_entity_poly.type
_entity_poly.pdbx_seq_one_letter_code
_entity_poly.pdbx_strand_id
1 'polypeptide(L)'
;MALVENLFKGWGGMLVGFGAGVVAPTLFPDAGSKVRPVAKTVVKGMLAVADGLKTAVAEATEQVNDLVAEVRAERAGNGDGGAPSERSRAAGR
;
A
#
# COMPACT_ATOMS: atom_id res chain seq x y z
N MET A 1 13.82 -10.95 16.71
CA MET A 1 14.09 -12.09 15.78
C MET A 1 12.92 -13.05 15.68
N ALA A 2 12.31 -13.49 16.79
CA ALA A 2 11.22 -14.47 16.79
C ALA A 2 9.99 -14.09 15.94
N LEU A 3 9.55 -12.83 15.94
CA LEU A 3 8.38 -12.41 15.15
C LEU A 3 8.61 -12.58 13.64
N VAL A 4 9.78 -12.13 13.16
CA VAL A 4 10.17 -12.20 11.75
C VAL A 4 10.32 -13.66 11.31
N GLU A 5 10.94 -14.49 12.15
CA GLU A 5 11.12 -15.92 11.88
C GLU A 5 9.81 -16.69 11.87
N ASN A 6 8.89 -16.40 12.80
CA ASN A 6 7.55 -16.99 12.80
C ASN A 6 6.74 -16.57 11.57
N LEU A 7 6.90 -15.33 11.11
CA LEU A 7 6.30 -14.84 9.88
C LEU A 7 6.82 -15.63 8.66
N PHE A 8 8.14 -15.68 8.47
CA PHE A 8 8.74 -16.40 7.34
C PHE A 8 8.49 -17.92 7.39
N LYS A 9 8.49 -18.53 8.58
CA LYS A 9 8.19 -19.96 8.76
C LYS A 9 6.74 -20.30 8.39
N GLY A 10 5.79 -19.42 8.70
CA GLY A 10 4.40 -19.56 8.25
C GLY A 10 4.27 -19.44 6.72
N TRP A 11 5.05 -18.56 6.11
CA TRP A 11 5.06 -18.36 4.66
C TRP A 11 5.68 -19.54 3.89
N GLY A 12 6.70 -20.20 4.43
CA GLY A 12 7.37 -21.32 3.76
C GLY A 12 6.40 -22.45 3.39
N GLY A 13 5.56 -22.87 4.33
CA GLY A 13 4.52 -23.88 4.07
C GLY A 13 3.49 -23.43 3.04
N MET A 14 3.11 -22.15 3.07
CA MET A 14 2.14 -21.59 2.12
C MET A 14 2.70 -21.49 0.69
N LEU A 15 3.96 -21.09 0.53
CA LEU A 15 4.63 -21.02 -0.76
C LEU A 15 4.80 -22.41 -1.38
N VAL A 16 5.19 -23.41 -0.57
CA VAL A 16 5.27 -24.81 -1.02
C VAL A 16 3.90 -25.32 -1.45
N GLY A 17 2.86 -25.08 -0.65
CA GLY A 17 1.49 -25.46 -1.00
C GLY A 17 0.97 -24.77 -2.26
N PHE A 18 1.28 -23.49 -2.43
CA PHE A 18 0.92 -22.73 -3.64
C PHE A 18 1.63 -23.27 -4.88
N GLY A 19 2.95 -23.50 -4.81
CA GLY A 19 3.73 -24.07 -5.91
C GLY A 19 3.22 -25.45 -6.32
N ALA A 20 2.93 -26.31 -5.34
CA ALA A 20 2.31 -27.62 -5.60
C ALA A 20 0.93 -27.49 -6.26
N GLY A 21 0.10 -26.55 -5.80
CA GLY A 21 -1.22 -26.27 -6.36
C GLY A 21 -1.21 -25.76 -7.80
N VAL A 22 -0.16 -25.02 -8.21
CA VAL A 22 0.01 -24.56 -9.60
C VAL A 22 0.38 -25.71 -10.54
N VAL A 23 1.17 -26.68 -10.06
CA VAL A 23 1.61 -27.85 -10.86
C VAL A 23 0.56 -28.97 -10.88
N ALA A 24 -0.30 -29.05 -9.86
CA ALA A 24 -1.30 -30.09 -9.71
C ALA A 24 -2.23 -30.31 -10.94
N PRO A 25 -2.75 -29.27 -11.63
CA PRO A 25 -3.62 -29.45 -12.80
C PRO A 25 -2.91 -30.12 -13.99
N THR A 26 -1.59 -29.94 -14.11
CA THR A 26 -0.78 -30.59 -15.15
C THR A 26 -0.62 -32.08 -14.90
N LEU A 27 -0.59 -32.49 -13.61
CA LEU A 27 -0.45 -33.90 -13.20
C LEU A 27 -1.80 -34.63 -13.16
N PHE A 28 -2.90 -33.91 -12.96
CA PHE A 28 -4.25 -34.48 -12.80
C PHE A 28 -5.29 -33.72 -13.65
N PRO A 29 -5.28 -33.90 -15.00
CA PRO A 29 -6.13 -33.15 -15.92
C PRO A 29 -7.64 -33.33 -15.65
N ASP A 30 -8.06 -34.51 -15.19
CA ASP A 30 -9.46 -34.83 -14.91
C ASP A 30 -9.99 -34.21 -13.60
N ALA A 31 -9.10 -33.74 -12.72
CA ALA A 31 -9.49 -33.06 -11.48
C ALA A 31 -9.91 -31.60 -11.72
N GLY A 32 -9.54 -31.01 -12.86
CA GLY A 32 -9.73 -29.60 -13.19
C GLY A 32 -11.18 -29.12 -13.04
N SER A 33 -12.15 -29.93 -13.47
CA SER A 33 -13.58 -29.57 -13.42
C SER A 33 -14.14 -29.43 -12.00
N LYS A 34 -13.58 -30.16 -11.03
CA LYS A 34 -14.03 -30.14 -9.62
C LYS A 34 -13.39 -29.01 -8.81
N VAL A 35 -12.15 -28.63 -9.16
CA VAL A 35 -11.41 -27.58 -8.45
C VAL A 35 -11.67 -26.18 -9.01
N ARG A 36 -12.17 -26.06 -10.26
CA ARG A 36 -12.44 -24.77 -10.92
C ARG A 36 -13.32 -23.81 -10.12
N PRO A 37 -14.41 -24.23 -9.45
CA PRO A 37 -15.22 -23.32 -8.63
C PRO A 37 -14.44 -22.75 -7.45
N VAL A 38 -13.62 -23.59 -6.78
CA VAL A 38 -12.77 -23.19 -5.65
C VAL A 38 -11.67 -22.23 -6.10
N ALA A 39 -10.99 -22.54 -7.22
CA ALA A 39 -10.01 -21.63 -7.79
C ALA A 39 -10.63 -20.26 -8.14
N LYS A 40 -11.86 -20.27 -8.69
CA LYS A 40 -12.57 -19.03 -9.03
C LYS A 40 -12.92 -18.19 -7.81
N THR A 41 -13.33 -18.80 -6.69
CA THR A 41 -13.59 -18.07 -5.44
C THR A 41 -12.31 -17.51 -4.84
N VAL A 42 -11.21 -18.27 -4.85
CA VAL A 42 -9.88 -17.80 -4.42
C VAL A 42 -9.44 -16.59 -5.25
N VAL A 43 -9.51 -16.68 -6.59
CA VAL A 43 -9.15 -15.56 -7.47
C VAL A 43 -10.00 -14.32 -7.18
N LYS A 44 -11.31 -14.48 -6.99
CA LYS A 44 -12.19 -13.36 -6.64
C LYS A 44 -11.81 -12.73 -5.29
N GLY A 45 -11.48 -13.55 -4.29
CA GLY A 45 -11.00 -13.08 -3.00
C GLY A 45 -9.70 -12.29 -3.12
N MET A 46 -8.73 -12.81 -3.89
CA MET A 46 -7.45 -12.14 -4.12
C MET A 46 -7.62 -10.80 -4.82
N LEU A 47 -8.52 -10.70 -5.81
CA LEU A 47 -8.83 -9.43 -6.48
C LEU A 47 -9.41 -8.40 -5.50
N ALA A 48 -10.37 -8.80 -4.65
CA ALA A 48 -10.95 -7.89 -3.66
C ALA A 48 -9.90 -7.37 -2.66
N VAL A 49 -8.98 -8.24 -2.21
CA VAL A 49 -7.87 -7.84 -1.34
C VAL A 49 -6.91 -6.90 -2.07
N ALA A 50 -6.58 -7.18 -3.33
CA ALA A 50 -5.69 -6.35 -4.14
C ALA A 50 -6.26 -4.94 -4.35
N ASP A 51 -7.57 -4.83 -4.63
CA ASP A 51 -8.26 -3.55 -4.77
C ASP A 51 -8.21 -2.75 -3.45
N GLY A 52 -8.48 -3.40 -2.32
CA GLY A 52 -8.38 -2.76 -1.00
C GLY A 52 -6.97 -2.28 -0.67
N LEU A 53 -5.95 -3.09 -0.98
CA LEU A 53 -4.55 -2.73 -0.77
C LEU A 53 -4.15 -1.53 -1.63
N LYS A 54 -4.60 -1.48 -2.89
CA LYS A 54 -4.32 -0.36 -3.78
C LYS A 54 -4.86 0.96 -3.21
N THR A 55 -6.09 0.93 -2.68
CA THR A 55 -6.68 2.09 -2.01
C THR A 55 -5.90 2.50 -0.77
N ALA A 56 -5.58 1.55 0.11
CA ALA A 56 -4.81 1.84 1.32
C ALA A 56 -3.43 2.45 1.03
N VAL A 57 -2.75 1.96 -0.02
CA VAL A 57 -1.45 2.51 -0.47
C VAL A 57 -1.62 3.92 -1.03
N ALA A 58 -2.70 4.18 -1.79
CA ALA A 58 -2.98 5.51 -2.32
C ALA A 58 -3.23 6.52 -1.18
N GLU A 59 -4.09 6.19 -0.21
CA GLU A 59 -4.36 7.04 0.96
C GLU A 59 -3.10 7.30 1.79
N ALA A 60 -2.29 6.27 2.03
CA ALA A 60 -1.02 6.43 2.75
C ALA A 60 -0.04 7.34 1.99
N THR A 61 0.01 7.21 0.67
CA THR A 61 0.88 8.05 -0.19
C THR A 61 0.42 9.51 -0.17
N GLU A 62 -0.89 9.77 -0.18
CA GLU A 62 -1.47 11.10 -0.04
C GLU A 62 -1.04 11.74 1.29
N GLN A 63 -1.23 11.04 2.42
CA GLN A 63 -0.83 11.53 3.74
C GLN A 63 0.67 11.83 3.83
N VAL A 64 1.52 10.98 3.22
CA VAL A 64 2.97 11.24 3.16
C VAL A 64 3.27 12.47 2.31
N ASN A 65 2.61 12.63 1.16
CA ASN A 65 2.79 13.80 0.30
C ASN A 65 2.38 15.10 1.02
N ASP A 66 1.30 15.08 1.80
CA ASP A 66 0.86 16.23 2.60
C ASP A 66 1.92 16.65 3.63
N LEU A 67 2.47 15.68 4.38
CA LEU A 67 3.56 15.93 5.33
C LEU A 67 4.82 16.47 4.64
N VAL A 68 5.18 15.91 3.48
CA VAL A 68 6.32 16.39 2.69
C VAL A 68 6.09 17.83 2.21
N ALA A 69 4.87 18.18 1.81
CA ALA A 69 4.51 19.52 1.40
C ALA A 69 4.59 20.51 2.58
N GLU A 70 4.11 20.12 3.76
CA GLU A 70 4.21 20.91 5.00
C GLU A 70 5.68 21.20 5.36
N VAL A 71 6.52 20.17 5.44
CA VAL A 71 7.96 20.34 5.74
C VAL A 71 8.65 21.22 4.70
N ARG A 72 8.28 21.11 3.42
CA ARG A 72 8.84 21.96 2.36
C ARG A 72 8.42 23.42 2.52
N ALA A 73 7.16 23.67 2.90
CA ALA A 73 6.64 25.00 3.18
C ALA A 73 7.35 25.63 4.40
N GLU A 74 7.56 24.86 5.47
CA GLU A 74 8.32 25.33 6.65
C GLU A 74 9.76 25.70 6.31
N ARG A 75 10.46 24.89 5.50
CA ARG A 75 11.82 25.19 5.05
C ARG A 75 11.90 26.45 4.18
N ALA A 76 10.90 26.68 3.33
CA ALA A 76 10.83 27.89 2.52
C ALA A 76 10.50 29.13 3.38
N GLY A 77 9.56 29.00 4.33
CA GLY A 77 9.17 30.07 5.25
C GLY A 77 10.27 30.50 6.23
N ASN A 78 11.15 29.59 6.65
CA ASN A 78 12.33 29.93 7.46
C ASN A 78 13.44 30.66 6.68
N GLY A 79 13.31 30.79 5.35
CA GLY A 79 14.24 31.53 4.49
C GLY A 79 13.90 33.02 4.31
N ASP A 80 12.67 33.45 4.59
CA ASP A 80 12.18 34.81 4.30
C ASP A 80 11.81 35.59 5.58
N GLY A 81 12.71 35.56 6.56
CA GLY A 81 12.67 36.43 7.75
C GLY A 81 13.04 37.89 7.46
N GLY A 82 12.41 38.54 6.48
CA GLY A 82 12.81 39.89 6.08
C GLY A 82 11.83 40.69 5.24
N ALA A 83 10.61 40.95 5.73
CA ALA A 83 9.92 42.24 5.51
C ALA A 83 8.63 42.37 6.34
N PRO A 84 8.63 43.15 7.43
CA PRO A 84 7.40 43.62 8.06
C PRO A 84 7.11 45.05 7.58
N SER A 85 6.21 45.25 6.60
CA SER A 85 5.67 46.60 6.36
C SER A 85 4.31 46.62 5.64
N GLU A 86 3.24 46.28 6.33
CA GLU A 86 1.89 46.78 6.01
C GLU A 86 1.24 47.53 7.20
N ARG A 87 2.07 48.19 8.02
CA ARG A 87 1.61 49.13 9.06
C ARG A 87 1.61 50.60 8.59
N SER A 88 1.46 50.84 7.29
CA SER A 88 1.50 52.20 6.69
C SER A 88 0.36 52.50 5.71
N ARG A 89 -0.83 51.93 5.93
CA ARG A 89 -2.07 52.35 5.25
C ARG A 89 -3.12 53.00 6.17
N ALA A 90 -2.81 53.18 7.46
CA ALA A 90 -3.75 53.72 8.44
C ALA A 90 -3.47 55.16 8.93
N ALA A 91 -2.43 55.82 8.42
CA ALA A 91 -2.12 57.21 8.78
C ALA A 91 -1.90 58.03 7.51
N GLY A 92 -2.92 58.80 7.13
CA GLY A 92 -2.91 59.68 5.96
C GLY A 92 -4.32 60.11 5.58
N ARG A 93 -5.02 60.71 6.55
CA ARG A 93 -6.11 61.64 6.29
C ARG A 93 -5.49 63.01 6.00
#